data_AF-A0A950GVC0-F1
#
_entry.id   AF-A0A950GVC0-F1
#
_cell.length_a   1.000
_cell.length_b   1.000
_cell.length_c   1.000
_cell.angle_alpha   90.00
_cell.angle_beta   90.00
_cell.angle_gamma   90.00
#
_symmetry.space_group_name_H-M   'P 1'
#
loop_
_entity.id
_entity.type
_entity.pdbx_description
1 polymer ?
#
loop_
_entity_poly.entity_id
_entity_poly.type
_entity_poly.pdbx_seq_one_letter_code
_entity_poly.pdbx_strand_id
1 'polypeptide(L)'
;MAPRRSLVPRLTDIVEAIERVRGVVSTVSRETFEEDWQRQWLVQRGVEIVSEASRHLTAELKLRHPNIPWSKVAGIGNVLRHSYETISAPVMWKLVREDLPALEEVCRVELRTELARED
;
A
#
# COMPACT_ATOMS: atom_id res chain seq x y z
N MET A 1 -23.79 -13.20 16.08
CA MET A 1 -22.77 -12.26 15.56
C MET A 1 -21.77 -13.06 14.74
N ALA A 2 -21.52 -12.69 13.48
CA ALA A 2 -20.47 -13.32 12.70
C ALA A 2 -19.10 -13.09 13.37
N PRO A 3 -18.16 -14.05 13.31
CA PRO A 3 -16.82 -13.85 13.87
C PRO A 3 -16.16 -12.64 13.21
N ARG A 4 -15.53 -11.78 14.04
CA ARG A 4 -14.76 -10.63 13.56
C ARG A 4 -13.62 -11.21 12.71
N ARG A 5 -13.60 -10.91 11.41
CA ARG A 5 -12.51 -11.36 10.52
C ARG A 5 -11.19 -10.75 11.02
N SER A 6 -10.16 -11.57 11.17
CA SER A 6 -8.82 -11.11 11.52
C SER A 6 -8.33 -10.08 10.51
N LEU A 7 -7.70 -9.01 11.02
CA LEU A 7 -7.09 -7.97 10.20
C LEU A 7 -5.64 -8.29 9.85
N VAL A 8 -5.03 -9.29 10.50
CA VAL A 8 -3.65 -9.70 10.29
C VAL A 8 -3.34 -9.93 8.81
N PRO A 9 -4.13 -10.72 8.03
CA PRO A 9 -3.81 -10.94 6.62
C PRO A 9 -3.77 -9.64 5.80
N ARG A 10 -4.67 -8.69 6.08
CA ARG A 10 -4.76 -7.43 5.33
C ARG A 10 -3.64 -6.47 5.68
N LEU A 11 -3.26 -6.42 6.96
CA LEU A 11 -2.14 -5.60 7.40
C LEU A 11 -0.81 -6.18 6.88
N THR A 12 -0.66 -7.51 6.88
CA THR A 12 0.48 -8.19 6.26
C THR A 12 0.55 -7.92 4.76
N ASP A 13 -0.55 -8.07 4.02
CA ASP A 13 -0.61 -7.78 2.59
C ASP A 13 -0.10 -6.36 2.28
N ILE A 14 -0.52 -5.36 3.07
CA ILE A 14 -0.09 -3.96 2.90
C ILE A 14 1.40 -3.81 3.18
N VAL A 15 1.87 -4.31 4.33
CA VAL A 15 3.27 -4.14 4.76
C VAL A 15 4.22 -4.79 3.76
N GLU A 16 4.00 -6.06 3.40
CA GLU A 16 4.89 -6.76 2.49
C GLU A 16 4.86 -6.18 1.08
N ALA A 17 3.69 -5.74 0.59
CA ALA A 17 3.60 -5.08 -0.71
C ALA A 17 4.41 -3.78 -0.73
N ILE A 18 4.32 -2.96 0.33
CA ILE A 18 5.10 -1.72 0.43
C ILE A 18 6.59 -2.02 0.52
N GLU A 19 7.02 -3.00 1.32
CA GLU A 19 8.43 -3.41 1.42
C GLU A 19 9.00 -3.81 0.05
N ARG A 20 8.27 -4.63 -0.71
CA ARG A 20 8.70 -5.09 -2.04
C ARG A 20 8.87 -3.93 -3.02
N VAL A 21 7.90 -3.03 -3.10
CA VAL A 21 7.97 -1.88 -4.04
C VAL A 21 9.06 -0.89 -3.63
N ARG A 22 9.21 -0.61 -2.33
CA ARG A 22 10.28 0.27 -1.81
C ARG A 22 11.65 -0.33 -2.04
N GLY A 23 11.81 -1.64 -1.82
CA GLY A 23 13.07 -2.35 -2.04
C GLY A 23 13.54 -2.22 -3.49
N VAL A 24 12.65 -2.45 -4.46
CA VAL A 24 12.98 -2.29 -5.88
C VAL A 24 13.35 -0.84 -6.23
N VAL A 25 12.56 0.13 -5.78
CA VAL A 25 12.78 1.56 -6.05
C VAL A 25 14.05 2.10 -5.43
N SER A 26 14.45 1.61 -4.25
CA SER A 26 15.65 2.08 -3.54
C SER A 26 16.98 1.72 -4.22
N THR A 27 16.97 0.80 -5.18
CA THR A 27 18.18 0.28 -5.84
C THR A 27 18.55 1.02 -7.13
N VAL A 28 17.72 1.97 -7.56
CA VAL A 28 17.85 2.65 -8.85
C VAL A 28 17.68 4.16 -8.74
N SER A 29 18.09 4.91 -9.76
CA SER A 29 17.68 6.31 -9.91
C SER A 29 16.26 6.41 -10.44
N ARG A 30 15.69 7.62 -10.38
CA ARG A 30 14.37 7.90 -10.95
C ARG A 30 14.37 7.67 -12.45
N GLU A 31 15.41 8.12 -13.14
CA GLU A 31 15.56 8.01 -14.59
C GLU A 31 15.60 6.53 -15.01
N THR A 32 16.37 5.69 -14.29
CA THR A 32 16.38 4.24 -14.53
C THR A 32 15.02 3.59 -14.27
N PHE A 33 14.28 4.05 -13.27
CA PHE A 33 12.93 3.55 -13.02
C PHE A 33 11.94 3.95 -14.14
N GLU A 34 12.02 5.18 -14.64
CA GLU A 34 11.18 5.70 -15.72
C GLU A 34 11.38 4.96 -17.06
N GLU A 35 12.56 4.35 -17.27
CA GLU A 35 12.88 3.54 -18.45
C GLU A 35 12.64 2.03 -18.27
N ASP A 36 12.36 1.57 -17.04
CA ASP A 36 12.19 0.16 -16.70
C ASP A 36 10.72 -0.23 -16.51
N TRP A 37 10.09 -0.72 -17.58
CA TRP A 37 8.69 -1.14 -17.57
C TRP A 37 8.41 -2.28 -16.58
N GLN A 38 9.37 -3.17 -16.30
CA GLN A 38 9.18 -4.29 -15.39
C GLN A 38 9.08 -3.80 -13.95
N ARG A 39 9.97 -2.89 -13.55
CA ARG A 39 9.92 -2.24 -12.23
C ARG A 39 8.66 -1.41 -12.06
N GLN A 40 8.25 -0.68 -13.09
CA GLN A 40 7.00 0.09 -13.06
C GLN A 40 5.79 -0.82 -12.84
N TRP A 41 5.70 -1.95 -13.56
CA TRP A 41 4.60 -2.89 -13.40
C TRP A 41 4.58 -3.56 -12.03
N LEU A 42 5.76 -3.92 -11.50
CA LEU A 42 5.89 -4.44 -10.14
C LEU A 42 5.39 -3.42 -9.10
N VAL A 43 5.77 -2.15 -9.24
CA VAL A 43 5.32 -1.06 -8.38
C VAL A 43 3.81 -0.87 -8.46
N GLN A 44 3.24 -0.83 -9.67
CA GLN A 44 1.80 -0.73 -9.87
C GLN A 44 1.07 -1.90 -9.19
N ARG A 45 1.54 -3.14 -9.38
CA ARG A 45 0.95 -4.31 -8.75
C ARG A 45 0.99 -4.25 -7.23
N GLY A 46 2.09 -3.82 -6.64
CA GLY A 46 2.19 -3.63 -5.19
C GLY A 46 1.18 -2.60 -4.67
N VAL A 47 1.02 -1.49 -5.39
CA VAL A 47 0.05 -0.44 -5.03
C VAL A 47 -1.40 -0.92 -5.18
N GLU A 48 -1.71 -1.76 -6.17
CA GLU A 48 -3.02 -2.42 -6.27
C GLU A 48 -3.33 -3.31 -5.05
N ILE A 49 -2.35 -4.10 -4.61
CA ILE A 49 -2.49 -4.97 -3.43
C ILE A 49 -2.75 -4.13 -2.18
N VAL A 50 -1.98 -3.06 -1.98
CA VAL A 50 -2.18 -2.10 -0.89
C VAL A 50 -3.58 -1.50 -0.95
N SER A 51 -4.01 -1.06 -2.13
CA SER A 51 -5.34 -0.49 -2.33
C SER A 51 -6.43 -1.49 -1.96
N GLU A 52 -6.37 -2.72 -2.45
CA GLU A 52 -7.38 -3.74 -2.17
C GLU A 52 -7.41 -4.12 -0.68
N ALA A 53 -6.26 -4.43 -0.09
CA ALA A 53 -6.16 -4.80 1.32
C ALA A 53 -6.69 -3.68 2.24
N SER A 54 -6.41 -2.41 1.92
CA SER A 54 -6.89 -1.26 2.70
C SER A 54 -8.42 -1.13 2.75
N ARG A 55 -9.13 -1.64 1.75
CA ARG A 55 -10.61 -1.61 1.70
C ARG A 55 -11.23 -2.47 2.79
N HIS A 56 -10.55 -3.54 3.17
CA HIS A 56 -11.00 -4.52 4.16
C HIS A 56 -10.63 -4.14 5.60
N LEU A 57 -9.82 -3.10 5.80
CA LEU A 57 -9.53 -2.56 7.14
C LEU A 57 -10.80 -1.90 7.74
N THR A 58 -11.00 -2.07 9.04
CA THR A 58 -12.19 -1.57 9.76
C THR A 58 -12.22 -0.05 9.84
N ALA A 59 -13.44 0.51 9.96
CA ALA A 59 -13.61 1.94 10.22
C ALA A 59 -12.92 2.37 11.52
N GLU A 60 -12.97 1.53 12.56
CA GLU A 60 -12.33 1.79 13.85
C GLU A 60 -10.81 1.98 13.71
N LEU A 61 -10.13 1.10 12.97
CA LEU A 61 -8.69 1.22 12.70
C LEU A 61 -8.41 2.51 11.92
N LYS A 62 -9.19 2.79 10.87
CA LYS A 62 -9.01 3.99 10.04
C LYS A 62 -9.18 5.28 10.86
N LEU A 63 -10.14 5.31 11.78
CA LEU A 63 -10.41 6.46 12.65
C LEU A 63 -9.29 6.72 13.67
N ARG A 64 -8.53 5.70 14.09
CA ARG A 64 -7.34 5.89 14.94
C ARG A 64 -6.21 6.63 14.23
N HIS A 65 -6.17 6.58 12.90
CA HIS A 65 -5.09 7.12 12.07
C HIS A 65 -5.63 8.11 11.02
N PRO A 66 -6.19 9.26 11.44
CA PRO A 66 -6.85 10.22 10.54
C PRO A 66 -5.88 10.96 9.60
N ASN A 67 -4.58 10.91 9.89
CA ASN A 67 -3.53 11.46 9.04
C ASN A 67 -3.30 10.66 7.75
N ILE A 68 -3.71 9.38 7.72
CA ILE A 68 -3.64 8.56 6.52
C ILE A 68 -4.88 8.85 5.66
N PRO A 69 -4.71 9.22 4.37
CA PRO A 69 -5.83 9.51 3.49
C PRO A 69 -6.48 8.21 2.98
N TRP A 70 -7.14 7.47 3.86
CA TRP A 70 -7.67 6.11 3.58
C TRP A 70 -8.52 6.01 2.32
N SER A 71 -9.35 7.03 2.03
CA SER A 71 -10.15 7.06 0.81
C SER A 71 -9.30 7.13 -0.45
N LYS A 72 -8.16 7.83 -0.43
CA LYS A 72 -7.20 7.86 -1.54
C LYS A 72 -6.45 6.53 -1.66
N VAL A 73 -6.01 5.97 -0.54
CA VAL A 73 -5.34 4.64 -0.52
C VAL A 73 -6.26 3.56 -1.11
N ALA A 74 -7.53 3.54 -0.73
CA ALA A 74 -8.50 2.58 -1.26
C ALA A 74 -8.93 2.85 -2.72
N GLY A 75 -8.72 4.09 -3.20
CA GLY A 75 -9.13 4.56 -4.51
C GLY A 75 -8.05 4.40 -5.59
N ILE A 76 -6.77 4.37 -5.23
CA ILE A 76 -5.67 4.34 -6.20
C ILE A 76 -5.69 3.09 -7.08
N GLY A 77 -6.11 1.94 -6.55
CA GLY A 77 -6.25 0.71 -7.34
C GLY A 77 -7.29 0.81 -8.45
N ASN A 78 -8.32 1.67 -8.31
CA ASN A 78 -9.24 1.92 -9.42
C ASN A 78 -8.60 2.72 -10.54
N VAL A 79 -7.76 3.71 -10.21
CA VAL A 79 -6.99 4.46 -11.21
C VAL A 79 -6.04 3.52 -11.95
N LEU A 80 -5.36 2.65 -11.21
CA LEU A 80 -4.42 1.69 -11.80
C LEU A 80 -5.11 0.67 -12.73
N ARG A 81 -6.36 0.30 -12.48
CA ARG A 81 -7.10 -0.66 -13.31
C ARG A 81 -7.84 -0.03 -14.49
N HIS A 82 -8.33 1.19 -14.34
CA HIS A 82 -9.26 1.81 -15.31
C HIS A 82 -8.66 3.00 -16.08
N SER A 83 -7.50 3.50 -15.67
CA SER A 83 -6.81 4.62 -16.31
C SER A 83 -5.32 4.30 -16.44
N TYR A 84 -4.98 3.03 -16.68
CA TYR A 84 -3.61 2.52 -16.66
C TYR A 84 -2.74 3.19 -17.72
N GLU A 85 -3.35 3.56 -18.85
CA GLU A 85 -2.74 4.29 -19.95
C GLU A 85 -2.28 5.71 -19.57
N THR A 86 -2.79 6.25 -18.45
CA THR A 86 -2.45 7.58 -17.96
C THR A 86 -1.50 7.57 -16.75
N ILE A 87 -1.05 6.39 -16.30
CA ILE A 87 -0.17 6.29 -15.13
C ILE A 87 1.20 6.89 -15.47
N SER A 88 1.57 7.93 -14.72
CA SER A 88 2.87 8.59 -14.84
C SER A 88 3.91 7.89 -13.94
N ALA A 89 5.01 7.40 -14.53
CA ALA A 89 6.14 6.83 -13.78
C ALA A 89 6.71 7.79 -12.71
N PRO A 90 6.90 9.11 -12.98
CA PRO A 90 7.25 10.08 -11.93
C PRO A 90 6.29 10.09 -10.73
N VAL A 91 4.98 9.93 -10.98
CA VAL A 91 3.97 9.90 -9.90
C VAL A 91 4.11 8.61 -9.08
N MET A 92 4.30 7.47 -9.72
CA MET A 92 4.51 6.19 -9.01
C MET A 92 5.82 6.20 -8.21
N TRP A 93 6.88 6.78 -8.75
CA TRP A 93 8.14 6.98 -8.04
C TRP A 93 7.94 7.80 -6.76
N LYS A 94 7.25 8.94 -6.87
CA LYS A 94 6.93 9.81 -5.73
C LYS A 94 6.11 9.08 -4.68
N LEU A 95 5.03 8.43 -5.09
CA LEU A 95 4.14 7.66 -4.21
C LEU A 95 4.92 6.65 -3.37
N VAL A 96 5.79 5.86 -4.00
CA VAL A 96 6.58 4.84 -3.28
C VAL A 96 7.56 5.45 -2.29
N ARG A 97 8.16 6.59 -2.62
CA ARG A 97 9.20 7.21 -1.78
C ARG A 97 8.67 8.12 -0.68
N GLU A 98 7.54 8.77 -0.90
CA GLU A 98 7.03 9.83 -0.02
C GLU A 98 5.76 9.42 0.74
N ASP A 99 4.82 8.75 0.09
CA ASP A 99 3.50 8.48 0.66
C ASP A 99 3.41 7.11 1.34
N LEU A 100 3.93 6.06 0.70
CA LEU A 100 3.86 4.69 1.24
C LEU A 100 4.57 4.49 2.59
N PRO A 101 5.72 5.13 2.91
CA PRO A 101 6.38 4.91 4.20
C PRO A 101 5.51 5.25 5.42
N ALA A 102 4.69 6.30 5.34
CA ALA A 102 3.80 6.68 6.43
C ALA A 102 2.67 5.66 6.63
N LEU A 103 2.10 5.15 5.53
CA LEU A 103 1.09 4.09 5.57
C LEU A 103 1.66 2.79 6.15
N GLU A 104 2.87 2.41 5.73
CA GLU A 104 3.56 1.22 6.18
C GLU A 104 3.79 1.23 7.69
N GLU A 105 4.27 2.33 8.26
CA GLU A 105 4.52 2.46 9.70
C GLU A 105 3.22 2.25 10.50
N VAL A 106 2.13 2.91 10.10
CA VAL A 106 0.82 2.74 10.72
C VAL A 106 0.36 1.28 10.64
N CYS A 107 0.48 0.66 9.46
CA CYS A 107 0.06 -0.73 9.28
C CYS A 107 0.92 -1.72 10.08
N ARG A 108 2.23 -1.47 10.25
CA ARG A 108 3.10 -2.30 11.12
C ARG A 108 2.73 -2.18 12.59
N VAL A 109 2.42 -0.98 13.08
CA VAL A 109 1.98 -0.78 14.47
C VAL A 109 0.68 -1.52 14.74
N GLU A 110 -0.30 -1.39 13.84
CA GLU A 110 -1.57 -2.10 13.95
C GLU A 110 -1.39 -3.62 13.80
N LEU A 111 -0.52 -4.09 12.90
CA LEU A 111 -0.23 -5.52 12.73
C LEU A 111 0.30 -6.14 14.01
N ARG A 112 1.29 -5.50 14.65
CA ARG A 112 1.83 -5.96 15.94
C ARG A 112 0.75 -6.00 17.03
N THR A 113 -0.15 -5.01 17.02
CA THR A 113 -1.25 -4.92 17.99
C THR A 113 -2.26 -6.05 17.78
N GLU A 114 -2.60 -6.38 16.54
CA GLU A 114 -3.52 -7.47 16.22
C GLU A 114 -2.92 -8.85 16.52
N LEU A 115 -1.65 -9.08 16.19
CA LEU A 115 -0.95 -10.32 16.53
C LEU A 115 -0.95 -10.58 18.05
N ALA A 116 -0.64 -9.55 18.84
CA ALA A 116 -0.65 -9.65 20.31
C ALA A 116 -2.05 -9.85 20.93
N ARG A 117 -3.14 -9.75 20.16
CA ARG A 117 -4.52 -10.05 20.59
C ARG A 117 -4.95 -11.47 20.23
N GLU A 118 -4.26 -12.10 19.29
CA GLU A 118 -4.51 -13.48 18.86
C GLU A 118 -3.71 -14.51 19.69
N ASP A 119 -2.64 -14.05 20.35
CA ASP A 119 -1.87 -14.78 21.38
C ASP A 119 -2.61 -14.82 22.73
#